data_AF-A0A3P7RZW4-F1
#
_entry.id   AF-A0A3P7RZW4-F1
#
_cell.length_a   1.000
_cell.length_b   1.000
_cell.length_c   1.000
_cell.angle_alpha   90.00
_cell.angle_beta   90.00
_cell.angle_gamma   90.00
#
_symmetry.space_group_name_H-M   'P 1'
#
loop_
_entity.id
_entity.type
_entity.pdbx_description
1 polymer ?
#
loop_
_entity_poly.entity_id
_entity_poly.type
_entity_poly.pdbx_seq_one_letter_code
_entity_poly.pdbx_strand_id
1 'polypeptide(L)'
;MEVTIIGLDEVLSGGTKYAQKLTTEHLQIVEDIQHAMTSYLADYTYDYEGAAEDVNVRYKQLTSTEQNNIKNAISASVPYTYLDTVKQFFDTK
;
A
#
# COMPACT_ATOMS: atom_id res chain seq x y z
N MET A 1 -17.76 10.96 5.47
CA MET A 1 -17.13 9.69 5.91
C MET A 1 -15.70 9.77 5.46
N GLU A 2 -14.73 9.60 6.36
CA GLU A 2 -13.35 9.35 5.93
C GLU A 2 -13.36 8.06 5.12
N VAL A 3 -12.90 8.13 3.88
CA VAL A 3 -12.84 6.97 3.00
C VAL A 3 -11.50 6.28 3.26
N THR A 4 -11.39 5.62 4.40
CA THR A 4 -10.21 4.81 4.73
C THR A 4 -10.32 3.45 4.06
N ILE A 5 -9.23 3.01 3.43
CA ILE A 5 -9.15 1.66 2.89
C ILE A 5 -8.84 0.71 4.03
N ILE A 6 -9.88 -0.04 4.40
CA ILE A 6 -9.88 -1.03 5.47
C ILE A 6 -8.67 -1.95 5.30
N GLY A 7 -7.82 -1.99 6.33
CA GLY A 7 -6.68 -2.89 6.42
C GLY A 7 -5.31 -2.25 6.20
N LEU A 8 -5.19 -1.11 5.49
CA LEU A 8 -3.89 -0.41 5.38
C LEU A 8 -3.51 0.27 6.71
N ASP A 9 -4.47 0.82 7.45
CA ASP A 9 -4.26 1.32 8.83
C ASP A 9 -3.75 0.23 9.78
N GLU A 10 -4.21 -1.01 9.59
CA GLU A 10 -3.79 -2.15 10.40
C GLU A 10 -2.34 -2.57 10.07
N VAL A 11 -1.91 -2.41 8.81
CA VAL A 11 -0.49 -2.55 8.44
C VAL A 11 0.34 -1.45 9.10
N LEU A 12 -0.09 -0.19 9.00
CA LEU A 12 0.64 0.95 9.55
C LEU A 12 0.77 0.93 11.08
N SER A 13 -0.25 0.42 11.77
CA SER A 13 -0.24 0.27 13.23
C SER A 13 0.45 -1.00 13.74
N GLY A 14 0.92 -1.88 12.85
CA GLY A 14 1.55 -3.14 13.25
C GLY A 14 0.57 -4.17 13.82
N GLY A 15 -0.69 -4.15 13.38
CA GLY A 15 -1.78 -5.01 13.86
C GLY A 15 -1.57 -6.50 13.59
N THR A 16 -0.69 -6.85 12.64
CA THR A 16 -0.35 -8.25 12.32
C THR A 16 1.13 -8.56 12.55
N LYS A 17 1.44 -9.85 12.78
CA LYS A 17 2.84 -10.34 12.87
C LYS A 17 3.68 -10.09 11.61
N TYR A 18 3.03 -9.82 10.47
CA TYR A 18 3.69 -9.48 9.22
C TYR A 18 4.00 -7.99 9.16
N ALA A 19 3.04 -7.15 9.57
CA ALA A 19 3.21 -5.71 9.70
C ALA A 19 4.32 -5.32 10.69
N GLN A 20 4.47 -6.06 11.80
CA GLN A 20 5.53 -5.84 12.79
C GLN A 20 6.96 -6.09 12.27
N LYS A 21 7.11 -6.71 11.10
CA LYS A 21 8.41 -6.93 10.44
C LYS A 21 8.78 -5.82 9.47
N LEU A 22 7.89 -4.85 9.27
CA LEU A 22 8.11 -3.77 8.33
C LEU A 22 9.08 -2.74 8.92
N THR A 23 10.00 -2.27 8.08
CA THR A 23 10.88 -1.15 8.39
C THR A 23 10.13 0.16 8.18
N THR A 24 10.72 1.29 8.58
CA THR A 24 10.16 2.62 8.31
C THR A 24 9.94 2.84 6.81
N GLU A 25 10.88 2.41 5.97
CA GLU A 25 10.79 2.52 4.51
C GLU A 25 9.61 1.71 3.94
N HIS A 26 9.39 0.49 4.45
CA HIS A 26 8.23 -0.32 4.06
C HIS A 26 6.91 0.35 4.46
N LEU A 27 6.86 0.92 5.66
CA LEU A 27 5.67 1.61 6.15
C LEU A 27 5.36 2.86 5.33
N GLN A 28 6.38 3.59 4.88
CA GLN A 28 6.20 4.71 3.95
C GLN A 28 5.59 4.29 2.61
N ILE A 29 6.03 3.16 2.04
CA ILE A 29 5.38 2.62 0.83
C ILE A 29 3.89 2.33 1.09
N VAL A 30 3.55 1.77 2.25
CA VAL A 30 2.15 1.47 2.61
C VAL A 30 1.34 2.74 2.85
N GLU A 31 1.93 3.75 3.49
CA GLU A 31 1.32 5.06 3.74
C GLU A 31 1.03 5.78 2.42
N ASP A 32 1.95 5.74 1.47
CA ASP A 32 1.75 6.36 0.16
C ASP A 32 0.65 5.68 -0.66
N ILE A 33 0.53 4.35 -0.56
CA ILE A 33 -0.60 3.62 -1.14
C ILE A 33 -1.91 4.10 -0.52
N GLN A 34 -1.98 4.16 0.82
CA GLN A 34 -3.17 4.61 1.53
C GLN A 34 -3.53 6.05 1.13
N HIS A 35 -2.53 6.93 1.07
CA HIS A 35 -2.70 8.33 0.71
C HIS A 35 -3.24 8.47 -0.71
N ALA A 36 -2.61 7.82 -1.69
CA ALA A 36 -3.02 7.89 -3.09
C ALA A 36 -4.48 7.42 -3.27
N MET A 37 -4.84 6.30 -2.63
CA MET A 37 -6.20 5.77 -2.72
C MET A 37 -7.22 6.68 -2.03
N THR A 38 -6.90 7.22 -0.85
CA THR A 38 -7.79 8.13 -0.10
C THR A 38 -7.97 9.45 -0.84
N SER A 39 -6.89 10.00 -1.41
CA SER A 39 -6.90 11.23 -2.20
C SER A 39 -7.73 11.07 -3.47
N TYR A 40 -7.62 9.94 -4.19
CA TYR A 40 -8.45 9.67 -5.36
C TYR A 40 -9.94 9.52 -5.03
N LEU A 41 -10.27 8.91 -3.89
CA LEU A 41 -11.66 8.77 -3.44
C LEU A 41 -12.26 10.10 -2.96
N ALA A 42 -11.42 11.02 -2.47
CA ALA A 42 -11.83 12.36 -2.11
C ALA A 42 -11.93 13.30 -3.33
N ASP A 43 -11.03 13.13 -4.30
CA ASP A 43 -10.93 13.92 -5.52
C ASP A 43 -10.53 13.04 -6.71
N TYR A 44 -11.49 12.74 -7.58
CA TYR A 44 -11.27 11.94 -8.78
C TYR A 44 -10.37 12.60 -9.83
N THR A 45 -9.98 13.87 -9.64
CA THR A 45 -8.98 14.56 -10.46
C THR A 45 -7.55 14.38 -9.94
N TYR A 46 -7.37 13.76 -8.77
CA TYR A 46 -6.07 13.40 -8.23
C TYR A 46 -5.32 12.46 -9.19
N ASP A 47 -4.03 12.72 -9.38
CA ASP A 47 -3.14 11.92 -10.22
C ASP A 47 -2.79 10.58 -9.54
N TYR A 48 -3.77 9.68 -9.51
CA TYR A 48 -3.64 8.34 -8.95
C TYR A 48 -2.63 7.49 -9.71
N GLU A 49 -2.58 7.62 -11.03
CA GLU A 49 -1.66 6.84 -11.87
C GLU A 49 -0.20 7.24 -11.60
N GLY A 50 0.10 8.54 -11.55
CA GLY A 50 1.43 9.04 -11.20
C GLY A 50 1.85 8.61 -9.78
N ALA A 51 0.95 8.73 -8.80
CA ALA A 51 1.22 8.27 -7.44
C ALA A 51 1.48 6.75 -7.37
N ALA A 52 0.72 5.96 -8.14
CA ALA A 52 0.92 4.51 -8.22
C ALA A 52 2.26 4.15 -8.90
N GLU A 53 2.70 4.91 -9.90
CA GLU A 53 4.01 4.76 -10.54
C GLU A 53 5.16 5.11 -9.59
N ASP A 54 5.06 6.21 -8.84
CA ASP A 54 6.05 6.63 -7.85
C ASP A 54 6.24 5.61 -6.72
N VAL A 55 5.15 5.02 -6.24
CA VAL A 55 5.19 3.91 -5.28
C VAL A 55 5.86 2.70 -5.91
N ASN A 56 5.52 2.37 -7.15
CA ASN A 56 6.05 1.20 -7.84
C ASN A 56 7.55 1.27 -8.06
N VAL A 57 8.08 2.44 -8.46
CA VAL A 57 9.51 2.67 -8.66
C VAL A 57 10.27 2.41 -7.37
N ARG A 58 9.81 2.96 -6.24
CA ARG A 58 10.44 2.74 -4.92
C ARG A 58 10.32 1.29 -4.48
N TYR A 59 9.14 0.68 -4.64
CA TYR A 59 8.93 -0.73 -4.34
C TYR A 59 9.85 -1.65 -5.15
N LYS A 60 10.10 -1.36 -6.44
CA LYS A 60 10.99 -2.13 -7.32
C LYS A 60 12.48 -1.99 -6.94
N GLN A 61 12.86 -0.94 -6.20
CA GLN A 61 14.23 -0.78 -5.70
C GLN A 61 14.54 -1.67 -4.49
N LEU A 62 13.51 -2.14 -3.79
CA LEU A 62 13.64 -3.06 -2.66
C LEU A 62 14.05 -4.47 -3.11
N THR A 63 14.66 -5.23 -2.19
CA THR A 63 14.96 -6.64 -2.42
C THR A 63 13.68 -7.47 -2.52
N SER A 64 13.74 -8.64 -3.17
CA SER A 64 12.58 -9.56 -3.25
C SER A 64 12.01 -9.94 -1.88
N THR A 65 12.86 -10.01 -0.85
CA THR A 65 12.44 -10.31 0.52
C THR A 65 11.60 -9.18 1.11
N GLU A 66 12.06 -7.93 0.96
CA GLU A 66 11.38 -6.73 1.44
C GLU A 66 10.05 -6.52 0.73
N GLN A 67 10.07 -6.67 -0.60
CA GLN A 67 8.89 -6.71 -1.45
C GLN A 67 7.84 -7.73 -0.94
N ASN A 68 8.27 -8.95 -0.64
CA ASN A 68 7.40 -9.99 -0.09
C ASN A 68 6.89 -9.65 1.32
N ASN A 69 7.70 -8.99 2.15
CA ASN A 69 7.26 -8.57 3.48
C ASN A 69 6.09 -7.58 3.39
N ILE A 70 6.19 -6.59 2.49
CA ILE A 70 5.12 -5.62 2.22
C ILE A 70 3.87 -6.34 1.70
N LYS A 71 4.00 -7.17 0.65
CA LYS A 71 2.88 -7.91 0.07
C LYS A 71 2.18 -8.81 1.09
N ASN A 72 2.94 -9.48 1.96
CA ASN A 72 2.38 -10.35 3.00
C ASN A 72 1.65 -9.54 4.08
N ALA A 73 2.21 -8.39 4.50
CA ALA A 73 1.56 -7.53 5.49
C ALA A 73 0.24 -6.98 4.98
N ILE A 74 0.21 -6.50 3.73
CA ILE A 74 -1.01 -6.03 3.06
C ILE A 74 -2.01 -7.18 2.90
N SER A 75 -1.59 -8.33 2.38
CA SER A 75 -2.50 -9.47 2.15
C SER A 75 -3.08 -10.05 3.44
N ALA A 76 -2.38 -9.90 4.56
CA ALA A 76 -2.86 -10.35 5.87
C ALA A 76 -3.86 -9.39 6.53
N SER A 77 -3.91 -8.13 6.10
CA SER A 77 -4.67 -7.07 6.78
C SER A 77 -5.78 -6.48 5.90
N VAL A 78 -5.57 -6.41 4.58
CA VAL A 78 -6.51 -5.86 3.61
C VAL A 78 -7.49 -6.95 3.14
N PRO A 79 -8.82 -6.71 3.18
CA PRO A 79 -9.79 -7.67 2.70
C PRO A 79 -9.59 -8.02 1.22
N TYR A 80 -9.84 -9.28 0.86
CA TYR A 80 -9.59 -9.81 -0.48
C TYR A 80 -10.20 -8.96 -1.61
N THR A 81 -11.37 -8.37 -1.39
CA THR A 81 -12.08 -7.51 -2.34
C THR A 81 -11.33 -6.23 -2.72
N TYR A 82 -10.39 -5.76 -1.88
CA TYR A 82 -9.59 -4.56 -2.13
C TYR A 82 -8.15 -4.87 -2.54
N LEU A 83 -7.72 -6.14 -2.45
CA LEU A 83 -6.36 -6.52 -2.80
C LEU A 83 -6.02 -6.25 -4.26
N ASP A 84 -6.99 -6.41 -5.18
CA ASP A 84 -6.73 -6.15 -6.59
C ASP A 84 -6.50 -4.67 -6.90
N THR A 85 -7.14 -3.76 -6.16
CA THR A 85 -6.86 -2.32 -6.27
C THR A 85 -5.46 -2.00 -5.72
N VAL A 86 -5.10 -2.57 -4.56
CA VAL A 86 -3.77 -2.36 -3.97
C VAL A 86 -2.65 -2.96 -4.85
N LYS A 87 -2.89 -4.08 -5.52
CA LYS A 87 -1.90 -4.69 -6.44
C LYS A 87 -1.51 -3.79 -7.60
N GLN A 88 -2.36 -2.83 -7.99
CA GLN A 88 -2.03 -1.88 -9.07
C GLN A 88 -0.74 -1.10 -8.77
N PHE A 89 -0.47 -0.81 -7.50
CA PHE A 89 0.77 -0.15 -7.05
C PHE A 89 2.03 -1.02 -7.21
N PHE A 90 1.88 -2.33 -7.37
CA PHE A 90 3.00 -3.28 -7.54
C PHE A 90 3.20 -3.73 -8.98
N ASP A 91 2.16 -3.62 -9.81
CA ASP A 91 2.13 -4.16 -11.18
C ASP A 91 2.05 -3.06 -12.26
N THR A 92 2.21 -1.78 -11.90
CA THR A 92 2.32 -0.66 -12.85
C THR A 92 3.51 -0.86 -13.81
N LYS A 93 3.24 -0.56 -15.09
CA LYS A 93 4.07 -0.91 -16.24
C LYS A 93 5.34 -0.08 -16.34
#